data_AF-D6Y304-F1
#
_entry.id   AF-D6Y304-F1
#
_cell.length_a   1.000
_cell.length_b   1.000
_cell.length_c   1.000
_cell.angle_alpha   90.00
_cell.angle_beta   90.00
_cell.angle_gamma   90.00
#
_symmetry.space_group_name_H-M   'P 1'
#
loop_
_entity.id
_entity.type
_entity.pdbx_description
1 polymer ?
#
loop_
_entity_poly.entity_id
_entity_poly.type
_entity_poly.pdbx_seq_one_letter_code
_entity_poly.pdbx_strand_id
1 'polypeptide(L)' 'MVGKLPARVNELLTLIKGGLDHADRVLCVDQDWWALRLNWTVERIGFGARRYRDPRFDLIREVEEAGRLFTA' A
#
# COMPACT_ATOMS: atom_id res chain seq x y z
N MET A 1 -19.27 -6.88 26.56
CA MET A 1 -19.94 -7.58 25.45
C MET A 1 -20.13 -6.59 24.33
N VAL A 2 -19.46 -6.75 23.18
CA VAL A 2 -19.70 -5.88 22.02
C VAL A 2 -21.03 -6.33 21.40
N GLY A 3 -22.08 -5.53 21.59
CA GLY A 3 -23.40 -5.83 21.03
C GLY A 3 -23.35 -5.85 19.51
N LYS A 4 -24.02 -6.84 18.89
CA LYS A 4 -24.11 -6.97 17.44
C LYS A 4 -24.89 -5.76 16.87
N LEU A 5 -24.30 -5.04 15.93
CA LEU A 5 -24.95 -3.90 15.27
C LEU A 5 -26.20 -4.37 14.49
N PRO A 6 -27.25 -3.53 14.40
CA PRO A 6 -28.42 -3.82 13.58
C PRO A 6 -28.04 -4.10 12.12
N ALA A 7 -28.75 -5.01 11.45
CA ALA A 7 -28.43 -5.45 10.07
C ALA A 7 -28.28 -4.28 9.09
N ARG A 8 -29.20 -3.31 9.11
CA ARG A 8 -29.15 -2.10 8.28
C ARG A 8 -27.89 -1.24 8.50
N VAL A 9 -27.38 -1.18 9.74
CA VAL A 9 -26.15 -0.43 10.03
C VAL A 9 -24.95 -1.16 9.41
N ASN A 10 -24.92 -2.49 9.45
CA ASN A 10 -23.86 -3.27 8.81
C ASN A 10 -23.88 -3.15 7.28
N GLU A 11 -25.07 -3.15 6.67
CA GLU A 11 -25.24 -2.91 5.23
C GLU A 11 -24.71 -1.53 4.82
N LEU A 12 -25.09 -0.49 5.56
CA LEU A 12 -24.62 0.87 5.31
C LEU A 12 -23.09 0.99 5.46
N LEU A 13 -22.52 0.40 6.53
CA LEU A 13 -21.07 0.39 6.73
C LEU A 13 -20.34 -0.34 5.60
N THR A 14 -20.94 -1.39 5.03
CA THR A 14 -20.38 -2.12 3.89
C THR A 14 -20.36 -1.25 2.64
N LEU A 15 -21.46 -0.53 2.37
CA LEU A 15 -21.54 0.43 1.26
C LEU A 15 -20.51 1.55 1.41
N ILE A 16 -20.40 2.14 2.60
CA ILE A 16 -19.43 3.20 2.88
C ILE A 16 -18.00 2.69 2.66
N LYS A 17 -17.65 1.50 3.19
CA LYS A 17 -16.33 0.91 3.00
C LYS A 17 -16.02 0.66 1.52
N GLY A 18 -16.98 0.12 0.77
CA GLY A 18 -16.83 -0.09 -0.67
C GLY A 18 -16.61 1.22 -1.44
N GLY A 19 -17.35 2.28 -1.08
CA GLY A 19 -17.17 3.61 -1.66
C GLY A 19 -15.79 4.21 -1.34
N LEU A 20 -15.34 4.10 -0.09
CA LEU A 20 -14.00 4.53 0.33
C LEU A 20 -12.91 3.76 -0.39
N ASP A 21 -13.03 2.44 -0.53
CA ASP A 21 -12.06 1.64 -1.27
C ASP A 21 -12.02 1.99 -2.76
N HIS A 22 -13.16 2.32 -3.36
CA HIS A 22 -13.19 2.79 -4.75
C HIS A 22 -12.52 4.16 -4.90
N ALA A 23 -12.87 5.12 -4.04
CA ALA A 23 -12.27 6.45 -4.05
C ALA A 23 -10.75 6.40 -3.82
N ASP A 24 -10.28 5.55 -2.91
CA ASP A 24 -8.87 5.31 -2.63
C ASP A 24 -8.08 4.78 -3.85
N ARG A 25 -8.70 3.88 -4.61
CA ARG A 25 -8.11 3.35 -5.86
C ARG A 25 -8.04 4.41 -6.94
N VAL A 26 -9.13 5.16 -7.14
CA VAL A 26 -9.19 6.23 -8.14
C VAL A 26 -8.16 7.32 -7.84
N LEU A 27 -8.02 7.72 -6.57
CA LEU A 27 -7.10 8.77 -6.14
C LEU A 27 -5.63 8.50 -6.50
N CYS A 28 -5.23 7.23 -6.56
CA CYS A 28 -3.83 6.85 -6.76
C CYS A 28 -3.61 6.00 -8.01
N VAL A 29 -4.59 5.98 -8.92
CA VAL A 29 -4.56 5.12 -10.11
C VAL A 29 -3.32 5.37 -10.97
N ASP A 30 -2.92 6.63 -11.13
CA ASP A 30 -1.79 7.01 -11.98
C ASP A 30 -0.46 6.57 -11.36
N GLN A 31 -0.28 6.77 -10.05
CA GLN A 31 0.92 6.36 -9.33
C GLN A 31 1.04 4.83 -9.27
N ASP A 32 -0.07 4.13 -9.06
CA ASP A 32 -0.11 2.67 -9.08
C ASP A 32 0.20 2.11 -10.47
N TRP A 33 -0.29 2.77 -11.52
CA TRP A 33 0.03 2.42 -12.89
C TRP A 33 1.53 2.56 -13.18
N TRP A 34 2.16 3.65 -12.74
CA TRP A 34 3.61 3.82 -12.87
C TRP A 34 4.39 2.79 -12.06
N ALA A 35 3.98 2.52 -10.81
CA ALA A 35 4.62 1.50 -9.98
C ALA A 35 4.56 0.12 -10.65
N LEU A 36 3.41 -0.25 -11.20
CA LEU A 36 3.26 -1.48 -11.98
C LEU A 36 4.18 -1.47 -13.21
N ARG A 37 4.20 -0.36 -13.97
CA ARG A 37 5.00 -0.21 -15.19
C ARG A 37 6.50 -0.34 -14.93
N LEU A 38 6.95 0.11 -13.75
CA LEU A 38 8.34 0.10 -13.30
C LEU A 38 8.69 -1.13 -12.44
N ASN A 39 7.75 -2.05 -12.24
CA ASN A 39 7.90 -3.25 -11.41
C ASN A 39 8.29 -2.92 -9.95
N TRP A 40 7.73 -1.84 -9.41
CA TRP A 40 7.85 -1.45 -8.00
C TRP A 40 6.81 -2.19 -7.15
N THR A 41 7.12 -2.41 -5.88
CA THR A 41 6.14 -2.92 -4.92
C THR A 41 5.36 -1.77 -4.29
N VAL A 42 4.07 -2.00 -4.03
CA VAL A 42 3.16 -1.00 -3.46
C VAL A 42 2.50 -1.58 -2.21
N GLU A 43 2.59 -0.85 -1.10
CA GLU A 43 1.90 -1.18 0.15
C GLU A 43 0.90 -0.07 0.50
N ARG A 44 -0.37 -0.43 0.70
CA ARG A 44 -1.39 0.51 1.19
C ARG A 44 -1.21 0.72 2.69
N ILE A 45 -0.97 1.96 3.10
CA ILE A 45 -0.74 2.32 4.51
C ILE A 45 -1.85 3.22 5.08
N GLY A 46 -2.83 3.61 4.26
CA GLY A 46 -3.99 4.42 4.66
C GLY A 46 -4.82 4.85 3.45
N PHE A 47 -5.85 5.68 3.69
CA PHE A 47 -6.64 6.26 2.60
C PHE A 47 -5.80 7.24 1.78
N GLY A 48 -5.62 6.98 0.49
CA GLY A 48 -4.77 7.78 -0.40
C GLY A 48 -3.27 7.71 -0.07
N ALA A 49 -2.88 6.82 0.84
CA ALA A 49 -1.51 6.72 1.33
C ALA A 49 -0.92 5.36 0.95
N ARG A 50 0.15 5.40 0.15
CA ARG A 50 0.87 4.24 -0.36
C ARG A 50 2.36 4.39 -0.15
N ARG A 51 3.02 3.29 0.17
CA ARG A 51 4.47 3.16 0.18
C ARG A 51 4.89 2.46 -1.10
N TYR A 52 5.58 3.19 -1.96
CA TYR A 52 6.18 2.69 -3.19
C TYR A 52 7.62 2.29 -2.93
N ARG A 53 8.01 1.08 -3.35
CA ARG A 53 9.37 0.59 -3.18
C ARG A 53 9.94 0.12 -4.51
N ASP A 54 11.02 0.76 -4.90
CA ASP A 54 11.81 0.39 -6.06
C ASP A 54 12.84 -0.70 -5.67
N PRO A 55 12.79 -1.88 -6.30
CA PRO A 55 13.68 -2.99 -5.96
C PRO A 55 15.17 -2.67 -6.20
N ARG A 56 15.49 -1.64 -7.00
CA ARG A 56 16.87 -1.23 -7.24
C ARG A 56 17.53 -0.65 -5.98
N PHE A 57 16.79 0.00 -5.09
CA PHE A 57 17.34 0.49 -3.83
C PHE A 57 17.65 -0.65 -2.85
N ASP A 58 16.94 -1.77 -2.96
CA ASP A 58 17.24 -2.94 -2.14
C ASP A 58 18.58 -3.56 -2.51
N LEU A 59 18.82 -3.70 -3.82
CA LEU A 59 20.09 -4.18 -4.34
C LEU A 59 21.25 -3.26 -3.94
N ILE A 60 21.08 -1.94 -4.03
CA ILE A 60 22.11 -0.98 -3.61
C ILE A 60 22.44 -1.18 -2.13
N ARG A 61 21.42 -1.31 -1.28
CA ARG A 61 21.63 -1.55 0.16
C ARG A 61 22.37 -2.85 0.42
N GLU A 62 22.03 -3.94 -0.27
CA GLU A 62 22.73 -5.23 -0.15
C GLU A 62 24.20 -5.12 -0.56
N VAL A 63 24.50 -4.39 -1.64
CA VAL A 63 25.88 -4.15 -2.10
C VAL A 63 26.65 -3.30 -1.09
N GLU A 64 26.04 -2.25 -0.53
CA GLU A 64 26.66 -1.43 0.51
C GLU A 64 26.94 -2.23 1.78
N GLU A 65 26.01 -3.10 2.20
CA GLU A 65 26.18 -3.98 3.34
C GLU A 65 27.32 -4.98 3.12
N ALA A 66 27.38 -5.61 1.94
CA ALA A 66 28.49 -6.47 1.56
C ALA A 66 29.83 -5.71 1.59
N GLY A 67 29.88 -4.52 0.99
CA GLY A 67 31.07 -3.67 0.98
C GLY A 67 31.57 -3.36 2.39
N ARG A 68 30.67 -2.99 3.31
CA ARG A 68 31.01 -2.74 4.72
C ARG A 68 31.65 -3.95 5.40
N LEU A 69 31.14 -5.16 5.13
CA LEU A 69 31.68 -6.41 5.69
C LEU A 69 33.08 -6.74 5.19
N PHE A 70 33.43 -6.35 3.96
CA PHE A 70 34.78 -6.58 3.40
C PHE A 70 35.81 -5.53 3.83
N THR A 71 35.37 -4.38 4.33
CA THR A 71 36.23 -3.29 4.83
C THR A 71 36.38 -3.25 6.36
N ALA A 72 35.65 -4.08 7.09
CA ALA A 72 35.73 -4.24 8.55
C ALA A 72 36.76 -5.30 8.95
#